data_AF-A0A9E1RJ23-F1
#
_entry.id   AF-A0A9E1RJ23-F1
#
_cell.length_a   1.000
_cell.length_b   1.000
_cell.length_c   1.000
_cell.angle_alpha   90.00
_cell.angle_beta   90.00
_cell.angle_gamma   90.00
#
_symmetry.space_group_name_H-M   'P 1'
#
loop_
_entity.id
_entity.type
_entity.pdbx_description
1 polymer ?
#
loop_
_entity_poly.entity_id
_entity_poly.type
_entity_poly.pdbx_seq_one_letter_code
_entity_poly.pdbx_strand_id
1 'polypeptide(L)' 'KIVNDVNILTKRNSYVILSGIKKSQQAKVITKWNKFNFIPLKIFSYGNWVTLILIKN' A
#
# COMPACT_ATOMS: atom_id res chain seq x y z
N LYS A 1 -9.25 -7.46 6.60
CA LYS A 1 -8.43 -8.64 6.89
C LYS A 1 -6.96 -8.36 6.58
N ILE A 2 -6.42 -8.58 5.37
CA ILE A 2 -4.99 -8.38 5.05
C ILE A 2 -4.37 -7.08 5.63
N VAL A 3 -4.96 -5.90 5.37
CA VAL A 3 -4.39 -4.63 5.88
C VAL A 3 -4.37 -4.53 7.41
N ASN A 4 -5.33 -5.15 8.11
CA ASN A 4 -5.35 -5.19 9.57
C ASN A 4 -4.23 -6.09 10.08
N ASP A 5 -4.07 -7.26 9.46
CA ASP A 5 -3.04 -8.24 9.84
C ASP A 5 -1.64 -7.64 9.64
N VAL A 6 -1.42 -6.98 8.49
CA VAL A 6 -0.17 -6.23 8.23
C VAL A 6 0.03 -5.11 9.23
N ASN A 7 -1.01 -4.32 9.54
CA ASN A 7 -0.93 -3.22 10.50
C ASN A 7 -0.46 -3.67 11.89
N ILE A 8 -0.89 -4.85 12.36
CA ILE A 8 -0.47 -5.42 13.65
C ILE A 8 1.00 -5.84 13.62
N LEU A 9 1.49 -6.32 12.47
CA LEU A 9 2.86 -6.83 12.31
C LEU A 9 3.90 -5.75 11.97
N THR A 10 3.47 -4.58 11.52
CA THR A 10 4.37 -3.48 11.10
C THR A 10 4.52 -2.40 12.18
N LYS A 11 5.76 -1.95 12.41
CA LYS A 11 6.06 -0.84 13.33
C LYS A 11 6.09 0.50 12.57
N ARG A 12 6.10 1.61 13.32
CA ARG A 12 6.38 2.94 12.78
C ARG A 12 7.69 2.96 11.97
N ASN A 13 7.70 3.71 10.87
CA ASN A 13 8.74 3.80 9.84
C ASN A 13 9.05 2.50 9.09
N SER A 14 8.26 1.44 9.28
CA SER A 14 8.38 0.22 8.48
C SER A 14 7.75 0.39 7.10
N TYR A 15 8.22 -0.40 6.14
CA TYR A 15 7.76 -0.34 4.76
C TYR A 15 6.89 -1.54 4.40
N VAL A 16 5.92 -1.32 3.52
CA VAL A 16 5.12 -2.37 2.91
C VAL A 16 5.14 -2.19 1.41
N ILE A 17 5.40 -3.28 0.69
CA ILE A 17 5.39 -3.32 -0.77
C ILE A 17 4.17 -4.11 -1.21
N LEU A 18 3.31 -3.48 -2.02
CA LEU A 18 2.11 -4.09 -2.57
C LEU A 18 2.24 -4.12 -4.08
N SER A 19 2.38 -5.31 -4.66
CA SER A 19 2.43 -5.51 -6.12
C SER A 19 1.14 -6.16 -6.63
N GLY A 20 1.01 -6.29 -7.96
CA GLY A 20 -0.13 -6.95 -8.59
C GLY A 20 -1.44 -6.17 -8.49
N ILE A 21 -1.40 -4.86 -8.29
CA ILE A 21 -2.61 -4.03 -8.21
C ILE A 21 -3.01 -3.62 -9.63
N LYS A 22 -4.29 -3.78 -10.01
CA LYS A 22 -4.77 -3.20 -11.27
C LYS A 22 -4.76 -1.68 -11.20
N LYS A 23 -4.33 -0.99 -12.26
CA LYS A 23 -4.25 0.48 -12.31
C LYS A 23 -5.58 1.16 -11.96
N SER A 24 -6.71 0.60 -12.39
CA SER A 24 -8.06 1.07 -12.04
C SER A 24 -8.41 0.97 -10.55
N GLN A 25 -7.69 0.15 -9.78
CA GLN A 25 -7.91 -0.06 -8.34
C GLN A 25 -6.94 0.75 -7.46
N GLN A 26 -5.93 1.40 -8.05
CA GLN A 26 -4.86 2.09 -7.32
C GLN A 26 -5.40 3.04 -6.24
N ALA A 27 -6.29 3.96 -6.61
CA ALA A 27 -6.84 4.96 -5.68
C ALA A 27 -7.59 4.29 -4.52
N LYS A 28 -8.39 3.25 -4.81
CA LYS A 28 -9.13 2.49 -3.79
C LYS A 28 -8.19 1.78 -2.83
N VAL A 29 -7.08 1.22 -3.32
CA VAL A 29 -6.06 0.59 -2.48
C VAL A 29 -5.40 1.64 -1.60
N ILE A 30 -4.91 2.75 -2.16
CA ILE A 30 -4.27 3.83 -1.38
C ILE A 30 -5.20 4.33 -0.27
N THR A 31 -6.45 4.67 -0.59
CA THR A 31 -7.43 5.13 0.42
C THR A 31 -7.67 4.10 1.52
N LYS A 32 -7.70 2.80 1.18
CA LYS A 32 -7.85 1.74 2.18
C LYS A 32 -6.65 1.66 3.12
N TRP A 33 -5.44 1.82 2.61
CA TRP A 33 -4.20 1.70 3.39
C TRP A 33 -3.91 2.97 4.22
N ASN A 34 -4.26 4.15 3.71
CA ASN A 34 -4.14 5.42 4.45
C ASN A 34 -4.93 5.40 5.76
N LYS A 35 -6.08 4.70 5.84
CA LYS A 35 -6.86 4.53 7.08
C LYS A 35 -6.09 3.82 8.20
N PHE A 36 -5.01 3.14 7.85
CA PHE A 36 -4.11 2.44 8.78
C PHE A 36 -2.75 3.15 8.85
N ASN A 37 -2.67 4.46 8.63
CA ASN A 37 -1.44 5.27 8.67
C ASN A 37 -0.32 4.78 7.74
N PHE A 38 -0.64 4.05 6.67
CA PHE A 38 0.34 3.74 5.63
C PHE A 38 0.26 4.81 4.55
N ILE A 39 1.37 5.49 4.26
CA ILE A 39 1.45 6.57 3.28
C ILE A 39 2.25 6.09 2.07
N PRO A 40 1.78 6.31 0.83
CA PRO A 40 2.56 5.99 -0.35
C PRO A 40 3.81 6.86 -0.48
N LEU A 41 4.96 6.20 -0.61
CA LEU A 41 6.25 6.83 -0.89
C LEU A 41 6.62 6.76 -2.37
N LYS A 42 6.39 5.59 -2.98
CA LYS A 42 6.68 5.36 -4.40
C LYS A 42 5.59 4.54 -5.04
N ILE A 43 5.32 4.83 -6.31
CA ILE A 43 4.37 4.12 -7.15
C ILE A 43 5.09 3.75 -8.43
N PHE A 44 5.12 2.45 -8.73
CA PHE A 44 5.63 1.93 -9.99
C PHE A 44 4.47 1.40 -10.81
N SER A 45 4.53 1.57 -12.13
CA SER A 45 3.50 1.07 -13.03
C SER A 45 4.10 0.39 -14.24
N TYR A 46 3.54 -0.75 -14.63
CA TYR A 46 3.91 -1.47 -15.85
C TYR A 46 2.64 -2.00 -16.52
N GLY A 47 2.33 -1.45 -17.70
CA GLY A 47 1.04 -1.68 -18.37
C GLY A 47 -0.14 -1.34 -17.46
N ASN A 48 -1.01 -2.33 -17.23
CA ASN A 48 -2.21 -2.21 -16.38
C ASN A 48 -1.98 -2.57 -14.90
N TRP A 49 -0.72 -2.76 -14.49
CA TRP A 49 -0.36 -3.16 -13.15
C TRP A 49 0.42 -2.07 -12.42
N VAL A 50 0.23 -2.01 -11.10
CA VAL A 50 0.80 -1.01 -10.20
C VAL A 50 1.43 -1.72 -9.01
N THR A 51 2.60 -1.24 -8.59
CA THR A 51 3.23 -1.57 -7.31
C THR A 51 3.28 -0.31 -6.45
N LEU A 52 2.89 -0.41 -5.18
CA LEU A 52 2.95 0.66 -4.19
C LEU A 52 4.01 0.32 -3.14
N ILE A 53 4.91 1.25 -2.86
CA ILE A 53 5.75 1.23 -1.65
C ILE A 53 5.15 2.21 -0.67
N LEU A 54 4.72 1.71 0.48
CA LEU A 54 4.10 2.47 1.56
C LEU A 54 5.01 2.50 2.79
N ILE A 55 4.98 3.58 3.57
CA ILE A 55 5.60 3.67 4.89
C ILE A 55 4.53 3.78 5.97
N LYS A 56 4.73 3.10 7.08
CA LYS A 56 3.88 3.19 8.26
C LYS A 56 4.29 4.40 9.11
N ASN A 57 3.43 5.40 9.20
CA ASN A 57 3.63 6.54 10.11
C ASN A 57 3.24 6.22 11.56
#